data_AF-A0A367J453-F1
#
_entry.id   AF-A0A367J453-F1
#
_cell.length_a   1.000
_cell.length_b   1.000
_cell.length_c   1.000
_cell.angle_alpha   90.00
_cell.angle_beta   90.00
_cell.angle_gamma   90.00
#
_symmetry.space_group_name_H-M   'P 1'
#
loop_
_entity.id
_entity.type
_entity.pdbx_description
1 polymer ?
#
loop_
_entity_poly.entity_id
_entity_poly.type
_entity_poly.pdbx_seq_one_letter_code
_entity_poly.pdbx_strand_id
1 'polypeptide(L)'
;MVGCSLLKQFSRSFKRSNSLSSSTATIVGSTHKVDYSTTSKEALDFLDFLNASPSPFHAVHEASARLEKAGFQKISEKHEWHLKKKGKYYFTRNGSSLVAFVIGGEYHVDK
;
A
#
# COMPACT_ATOMS: atom_id res chain seq x y z
N MET A 1 -9.86 -0.92 45.00
CA MET A 1 -10.54 -2.21 44.69
C MET A 1 -10.77 -2.23 43.19
N VAL A 2 -9.82 -2.77 42.40
CA VAL A 2 -9.75 -4.18 41.93
C VAL A 2 -10.99 -4.51 41.08
N GLY A 3 -10.96 -4.86 39.80
CA GLY A 3 -9.93 -5.32 38.86
C GLY A 3 -10.63 -6.05 37.69
N CYS A 4 -9.85 -6.73 36.84
CA CYS A 4 -10.21 -7.64 35.72
C CYS A 4 -10.45 -6.99 34.35
N SER A 5 -9.87 -7.42 33.22
CA SER A 5 -8.78 -8.33 32.85
C SER A 5 -8.50 -8.02 31.37
N LEU A 6 -7.30 -7.57 31.01
CA LEU A 6 -6.26 -8.38 30.39
C LEU A 6 -6.70 -9.09 29.07
N LEU A 7 -6.52 -8.41 27.93
CA LEU A 7 -6.31 -9.08 26.64
C LEU A 7 -4.84 -8.95 26.25
N LYS A 8 -4.08 -9.98 26.66
CA LYS A 8 -2.94 -10.51 25.88
C LYS A 8 -3.55 -10.96 24.53
N GLN A 9 -2.94 -10.91 23.36
CA GLN A 9 -1.64 -11.48 23.02
C GLN A 9 -1.51 -11.29 21.49
N PHE A 10 -0.54 -10.54 20.98
CA PHE A 10 -0.04 -10.75 19.60
C PHE A 10 1.44 -10.38 19.54
N SER A 11 2.22 -11.10 20.36
CA SER A 11 3.64 -11.24 20.15
C SER A 11 3.87 -12.18 18.96
N ARG A 12 4.14 -11.63 17.78
CA ARG A 12 5.00 -12.34 16.80
C ARG A 12 6.26 -11.52 16.60
N SER A 13 7.21 -11.90 17.44
CA SER A 13 8.65 -11.73 17.34
C SER A 13 9.13 -11.68 15.88
N PHE A 14 9.60 -10.53 15.43
CA PHE A 14 10.57 -10.46 14.35
C PHE A 14 11.90 -10.02 14.96
N LYS A 15 12.51 -10.95 15.71
CA LYS A 15 13.92 -10.85 16.09
C LYS A 15 14.75 -10.96 14.82
N ARG A 16 15.39 -9.87 14.40
CA ARG A 16 16.58 -9.93 13.54
C ARG A 16 17.78 -9.48 14.37
N SER A 17 18.30 -10.41 15.17
CA SER A 17 19.67 -10.34 15.67
C SER A 17 20.53 -11.18 14.74
N ASN A 18 21.54 -10.60 14.09
CA ASN A 18 22.70 -11.37 13.69
C ASN A 18 23.96 -10.62 14.12
N SER A 19 24.53 -11.16 15.18
CA SER A 19 25.88 -10.95 15.67
C SER A 19 26.90 -11.34 14.61
N LEU A 20 27.98 -10.56 14.49
CA LEU A 20 29.21 -11.00 13.85
C LEU A 20 29.73 -12.26 14.56
N SER A 21 29.91 -13.34 13.82
CA SER A 21 30.79 -14.44 14.17
C SER A 21 31.51 -14.88 12.90
N SER A 22 32.84 -14.81 12.95
CA SER A 22 33.73 -15.29 11.91
C SER A 22 33.59 -16.81 11.79
N SER A 23 33.13 -17.29 10.65
CA SER A 23 33.21 -18.68 10.24
C SER A 23 33.22 -18.72 8.73
N THR A 24 34.34 -19.15 8.17
CA THR A 24 34.52 -19.43 6.75
C THR A 24 33.58 -20.56 6.35
N ALA A 25 32.42 -20.21 5.81
CA ALA A 25 31.53 -21.11 5.11
C ALA A 25 31.38 -20.58 3.69
N THR A 26 32.15 -21.16 2.76
CA THR A 26 31.92 -21.00 1.32
C THR A 26 30.60 -21.70 0.99
N ILE A 27 29.49 -20.99 1.18
CA ILE A 27 28.24 -21.32 0.52
C ILE A 27 28.22 -20.52 -0.77
N VAL A 28 28.41 -21.23 -1.88
CA VAL A 28 28.17 -20.73 -3.23
C VAL A 28 26.68 -20.43 -3.35
N GLY A 29 26.27 -19.27 -2.83
CA GLY A 29 25.00 -18.66 -3.17
C GLY A 29 25.15 -18.09 -4.56
N SER A 30 24.54 -18.75 -5.55
CA SER A 30 24.38 -18.20 -6.89
C SER A 30 23.78 -16.81 -6.76
N THR A 31 24.61 -15.78 -6.88
CA THR A 31 24.16 -14.39 -6.99
C THR A 31 23.67 -14.22 -8.41
N HIS A 32 22.46 -14.69 -8.70
CA HIS A 32 21.75 -14.26 -9.90
C HIS A 32 21.52 -12.75 -9.77
N LYS A 33 22.45 -11.96 -10.30
CA LYS A 33 22.21 -10.57 -10.63
C LYS A 33 21.13 -10.59 -11.70
N VAL A 34 19.90 -10.32 -11.29
CA VAL A 34 18.77 -10.16 -12.21
C VAL A 34 19.12 -8.96 -13.09
N ASP A 35 19.45 -9.23 -14.34
CA ASP A 35 19.76 -8.20 -15.32
C ASP A 35 18.44 -7.61 -15.81
N TYR A 36 18.07 -6.46 -15.26
CA TYR A 36 16.81 -5.77 -15.56
C TYR A 36 16.80 -5.13 -16.97
N SER A 37 17.86 -5.28 -17.76
CA SER A 37 18.05 -4.62 -19.07
C SER A 37 16.97 -4.90 -20.12
N THR A 38 16.19 -5.98 -19.98
CA THR A 38 15.06 -6.32 -20.87
C THR A 38 13.70 -6.23 -20.15
N THR A 39 13.64 -5.62 -18.97
CA THR A 39 12.40 -5.57 -18.18
C THR A 39 11.54 -4.41 -18.64
N SER A 40 10.23 -4.66 -18.79
CA SER A 40 9.30 -3.60 -19.19
C SER A 40 9.21 -2.51 -18.10
N LYS A 41 8.95 -1.27 -18.53
CA LYS A 41 8.83 -0.12 -17.61
C LYS A 41 7.76 -0.35 -16.53
N GLU A 42 6.68 -1.05 -16.89
CA GLU A 42 5.56 -1.37 -16.00
C GLU A 42 5.99 -2.35 -14.91
N ALA A 43 6.83 -3.33 -15.25
CA ALA A 43 7.36 -4.28 -14.27
C ALA A 43 8.31 -3.59 -13.28
N LEU A 44 9.12 -2.62 -13.73
CA LEU A 44 9.95 -1.81 -12.83
C LEU A 44 9.10 -0.92 -11.91
N ASP A 45 8.08 -0.22 -12.44
CA ASP A 45 7.18 0.61 -11.63
C ASP A 45 6.38 -0.21 -10.59
N PHE A 46 6.00 -1.44 -10.95
CA PHE A 46 5.35 -2.36 -10.02
C PHE A 46 6.29 -2.82 -8.91
N LEU A 47 7.57 -3.10 -9.21
CA LEU A 47 8.56 -3.42 -8.19
C LEU A 47 8.78 -2.24 -7.24
N ASP A 48 8.82 -1.01 -7.75
CA ASP A 48 8.90 0.19 -6.93
C ASP A 48 7.69 0.31 -5.99
N PHE A 49 6.48 0.02 -6.49
CA PHE A 49 5.27 -0.01 -5.67
C PHE A 49 5.36 -1.05 -4.54
N LEU A 50 5.80 -2.28 -4.85
CA LEU A 50 5.93 -3.35 -3.86
C LEU A 50 6.98 -3.02 -2.80
N ASN A 51 8.14 -2.49 -3.22
CA ASN A 51 9.21 -2.10 -2.31
C ASN A 51 8.79 -0.97 -1.36
N ALA A 52 7.96 -0.04 -1.82
CA ALA A 52 7.39 1.03 -1.00
C ALA A 52 6.25 0.55 -0.06
N SER A 53 5.71 -0.65 -0.27
CA SER A 53 4.45 -1.09 0.33
C SER A 53 4.56 -2.38 1.18
N PRO A 54 5.35 -2.42 2.27
CA PRO A 54 5.56 -3.64 3.06
C PRO A 54 4.34 -4.07 3.90
N SER A 55 3.30 -3.24 4.00
CA SER A 55 2.04 -3.59 4.68
C SER A 55 0.84 -2.98 3.95
N PRO A 56 -0.40 -3.45 4.23
CA PRO A 56 -1.61 -2.90 3.61
C PRO A 56 -1.78 -1.39 3.82
N PHE A 57 -1.35 -0.86 4.97
CA PHE A 57 -1.39 0.58 5.26
C PHE A 57 -0.42 1.37 4.36
N HIS A 58 0.79 0.83 4.13
CA HIS A 58 1.75 1.45 3.21
C HIS A 58 1.27 1.35 1.76
N ALA A 59 0.65 0.23 1.36
CA ALA A 59 0.08 0.08 0.03
C ALA A 59 -1.03 1.11 -0.25
N VAL A 60 -1.92 1.33 0.71
CA VAL A 60 -2.96 2.36 0.60
C VAL A 60 -2.35 3.76 0.56
N HIS A 61 -1.31 4.03 1.36
CA HIS A 61 -0.61 5.31 1.34
C HIS A 61 0.04 5.59 -0.02
N GLU A 62 0.82 4.65 -0.54
CA GLU A 62 1.48 4.77 -1.85
C GLU A 62 0.46 4.88 -2.99
N ALA A 63 -0.60 4.06 -2.98
CA ALA A 63 -1.68 4.15 -3.95
C ALA A 63 -2.40 5.51 -3.90
N SER A 64 -2.65 6.05 -2.69
CA SER A 64 -3.25 7.38 -2.51
C SER A 64 -2.37 8.47 -3.12
N ALA A 65 -1.06 8.44 -2.84
CA ALA A 65 -0.12 9.40 -3.39
C ALA A 65 -0.06 9.35 -4.94
N ARG A 66 -0.10 8.15 -5.53
CA ARG A 66 -0.17 7.96 -6.99
C ARG A 66 -1.48 8.50 -7.57
N LEU A 67 -2.61 8.29 -6.90
CA LEU A 67 -3.91 8.81 -7.31
C LEU A 67 -3.97 10.35 -7.27
N GLU A 68 -3.43 10.95 -6.21
CA GLU A 68 -3.33 12.40 -6.09
C GLU A 68 -2.49 13.01 -7.22
N LYS A 69 -1.33 12.40 -7.55
CA LYS A 69 -0.53 12.78 -8.72
C LYS A 69 -1.28 12.64 -10.05
N ALA A 70 -2.21 11.68 -10.16
CA ALA A 70 -3.07 11.48 -11.33
C ALA A 70 -4.32 12.41 -11.35
N GLY A 71 -4.44 13.33 -10.39
CA GLY A 71 -5.50 14.32 -10.28
C GLY A 71 -6.78 13.81 -9.61
N PHE A 72 -6.71 12.74 -8.82
CA PHE A 72 -7.83 12.31 -7.99
C PHE A 72 -7.96 13.18 -6.75
N GLN A 73 -9.20 13.53 -6.40
CA GLN A 73 -9.52 14.25 -5.18
C GLN A 73 -9.89 13.27 -4.06
N LYS A 74 -9.25 13.42 -2.88
CA LYS A 74 -9.65 12.69 -1.67
C LYS A 74 -10.99 13.19 -1.16
N ILE A 75 -11.92 12.28 -0.88
CA ILE A 75 -13.22 12.58 -0.25
C ILE A 75 -13.37 11.80 1.06
N SER A 76 -14.24 12.29 1.95
CA SER A 76 -14.53 11.63 3.23
C SER A 76 -15.78 10.77 3.10
N GLU A 77 -15.72 9.52 3.54
CA GLU A 77 -16.88 8.62 3.63
C GLU A 77 -17.98 9.17 4.57
N LYS A 78 -17.62 10.03 5.52
CA LYS A 78 -18.54 10.55 6.55
C LYS A 78 -19.32 11.80 6.14
N HIS A 79 -18.92 12.45 5.06
CA HIS A 79 -19.53 13.69 4.60
C HIS A 79 -20.36 13.45 3.35
N GLU A 80 -21.32 14.33 3.10
CA GLU A 80 -22.06 14.32 1.84
C GLU A 80 -21.12 14.55 0.66
N TRP A 81 -21.34 13.84 -0.44
CA TRP A 81 -20.47 13.87 -1.60
C TRP A 81 -21.00 14.82 -2.67
N HIS A 82 -20.32 15.94 -2.88
CA HIS A 82 -20.58 16.86 -4.00
C HIS A 82 -19.75 16.47 -5.23
N LEU A 83 -20.19 15.42 -5.93
CA LEU A 83 -19.49 14.87 -7.08
C LEU A 83 -19.80 15.64 -8.36
N LYS A 84 -18.79 15.81 -9.22
CA LYS A 84 -18.91 16.45 -10.53
C LYS A 84 -18.74 15.42 -11.65
N LYS A 85 -19.46 15.61 -12.75
CA LYS A 85 -19.25 14.87 -14.00
C LYS A 85 -17.79 14.98 -14.43
N LYS A 86 -17.21 13.89 -14.93
CA LYS A 86 -15.78 13.76 -15.28
C LYS A 86 -14.82 13.97 -14.10
N GLY A 87 -15.33 14.03 -12.87
CA GLY A 87 -14.52 14.11 -11.66
C GLY A 87 -13.87 12.77 -11.30
N LYS A 88 -12.69 12.84 -10.67
CA LYS A 88 -11.92 11.69 -10.20
C LYS A 88 -11.83 11.76 -8.68
N TYR A 89 -12.26 10.71 -8.00
CA TYR A 89 -12.39 10.72 -6.54
C TYR A 89 -11.87 9.44 -5.92
N TYR A 90 -11.37 9.53 -4.70
CA TYR A 90 -11.03 8.35 -3.91
C TYR A 90 -11.27 8.58 -2.42
N PHE A 91 -11.50 7.50 -1.68
CA PHE A 91 -11.53 7.52 -0.23
C PHE A 91 -10.88 6.25 0.32
N THR A 92 -10.55 6.29 1.62
CA THR A 92 -9.93 5.17 2.32
C THR A 92 -10.76 4.77 3.52
N ARG A 93 -10.93 3.47 3.75
CA ARG A 93 -11.59 2.95 4.96
C ARG A 93 -10.54 2.35 5.90
N ASN A 94 -10.51 2.82 7.14
CA ASN A 94 -9.57 2.40 8.19
C ASN A 94 -8.07 2.51 7.81
N GLY A 95 -7.73 3.20 6.72
CA GLY A 95 -6.36 3.33 6.21
C GLY A 95 -5.77 2.06 5.56
N SER A 96 -6.50 0.94 5.55
CA SER A 96 -6.05 -0.35 4.96
C SER A 96 -6.88 -0.78 3.76
N SER A 97 -7.91 -0.01 3.38
CA SER A 97 -8.69 -0.19 2.16
C SER A 97 -8.78 1.13 1.42
N LEU A 98 -8.73 1.07 0.08
CA LEU A 98 -8.81 2.22 -0.80
C LEU A 98 -9.83 1.95 -1.91
N VAL A 99 -10.69 2.93 -2.18
CA VAL A 99 -11.65 2.90 -3.28
C VAL A 99 -11.45 4.16 -4.10
N ALA A 100 -11.22 4.01 -5.41
CA ALA A 100 -11.06 5.10 -6.35
C ALA A 100 -12.05 4.91 -7.51
N PHE A 101 -12.68 6.00 -7.95
CA PHE A 101 -13.68 5.97 -9.01
C PHE A 101 -13.67 7.27 -9.82
N VAL A 102 -14.18 7.18 -11.06
CA VAL A 102 -14.32 8.31 -11.98
C VAL A 102 -15.78 8.42 -12.41
N ILE A 103 -16.34 9.62 -12.37
CA ILE A 103 -17.71 9.86 -12.80
C ILE A 103 -17.72 10.08 -14.32
N GLY A 104 -18.47 9.23 -15.05
CA GLY A 104 -18.65 9.37 -16.49
C GLY A 104 -19.30 10.71 -16.87
N GLY A 105 -19.00 11.22 -18.07
CA GLY A 105 -19.59 12.47 -18.57
C GLY A 105 -21.12 12.39 -18.76
N GLU A 106 -21.59 11.22 -19.19
CA GLU A 106 -23.01 10.93 -19.44
C GLU A 106 -23.73 10.32 -18.23
N TYR A 107 -23.14 10.41 -17.03
CA TYR A 107 -23.81 9.94 -15.83
C TYR A 107 -25.02 10.83 -15.51
N HIS A 108 -26.20 10.22 -15.43
CA HIS A 108 -27.46 10.85 -15.05
C HIS A 108 -27.97 10.16 -13.79
N VAL A 109 -28.36 10.96 -12.79
CA VAL A 109 -29.04 10.44 -11.59
C VAL A 109 -30.51 10.48 -11.93
N ASP A 110 -31.07 9.33 -12.29
CA ASP A 110 -32.51 9.18 -12.44
C ASP A 110 -33.16 9.45 -11.07
N LYS A 111 -34.10 10.39 -11.03
CA LYS A 111 -34.82 10.81 -9.82
C LYS A 111 -36.06 9.98 -9.60
#